data_AF-A0A2A4YMP8-F1
#
_entry.id   AF-A0A2A4YMP8-F1
#
_cell.length_a   1.000
_cell.length_b   1.000
_cell.length_c   1.000
_cell.angle_alpha   90.00
_cell.angle_beta   90.00
_cell.angle_gamma   90.00
#
_symmetry.space_group_name_H-M   'P 1'
#
loop_
_entity.id
_entity.type
_entity.pdbx_description
1 polymer ?
#
loop_
_entity_poly.entity_id
_entity_poly.type
_entity_poly.pdbx_seq_one_letter_code
_entity_poly.pdbx_strand_id
1 'polypeptide(L)'
;MIQRIQTVFLALVVLLGVAASFFPILKFIGMDGSALMNLYKTTVVENSDIILTKNMGVGAIQGIVQLVALAAIFLFKNRSLQIKIGKLIILLIAFQIAAIVMYSDTVKSVLIASEGNEPAISFELGAIIPLLSLICTYLAIHFIKKDDKLVRSADRLR
;
A
#
# COMPACT_ATOMS: atom_id res chain seq x y z
N MET A 1 26.72 -0.58 -6.32
CA MET A 1 25.92 -1.15 -7.43
C MET A 1 24.44 -0.98 -7.13
N ILE A 2 23.91 0.24 -7.32
CA ILE A 2 22.47 0.57 -7.26
C ILE A 2 21.72 0.07 -8.51
N GLN A 3 22.45 -0.36 -9.54
CA GLN A 3 21.94 -0.81 -10.83
C GLN A 3 21.59 -2.31 -10.82
N ARG A 4 20.75 -2.74 -9.88
CA ARG A 4 20.17 -4.09 -9.89
C ARG A 4 18.67 -3.96 -10.05
N ILE A 5 18.05 -4.87 -10.78
CA ILE A 5 16.61 -4.78 -11.05
C ILE A 5 15.76 -4.83 -9.76
N GLN A 6 16.29 -5.41 -8.68
CA GLN A 6 15.66 -5.40 -7.34
C GLN A 6 15.43 -4.00 -6.75
N THR A 7 16.38 -3.07 -6.92
CA THR A 7 16.26 -1.71 -6.36
C THR A 7 15.25 -0.89 -7.15
N VAL A 8 15.08 -1.17 -8.43
CA VAL A 8 14.03 -0.56 -9.28
C VAL A 8 12.64 -0.92 -8.77
N PHE A 9 12.38 -2.19 -8.46
CA PHE A 9 11.09 -2.60 -7.91
C PHE A 9 10.81 -1.99 -6.52
N LEU A 10 11.82 -1.95 -5.64
CA LEU A 10 11.66 -1.31 -4.33
C LEU A 10 11.46 0.20 -4.44
N ALA A 11 12.16 0.87 -5.35
CA ALA A 11 11.95 2.29 -5.63
C ALA A 11 10.54 2.55 -6.18
N LEU A 12 10.03 1.67 -7.03
CA LEU A 12 8.66 1.76 -7.55
C LEU A 12 7.62 1.62 -6.42
N VAL A 13 7.83 0.74 -5.44
CA VAL A 13 6.97 0.66 -4.25
C VAL A 13 6.96 1.98 -3.46
N VAL A 14 8.11 2.65 -3.31
CA VAL A 14 8.19 3.96 -2.65
C VAL A 14 7.39 5.01 -3.44
N LEU A 15 7.58 5.08 -4.75
CA LEU A 15 6.87 6.02 -5.64
C LEU A 15 5.35 5.78 -5.63
N LEU A 16 4.93 4.52 -5.69
CA LEU A 16 3.53 4.13 -5.56
C LEU A 16 2.94 4.59 -4.23
N GLY A 17 3.66 4.41 -3.13
CA GLY A 17 3.21 4.90 -1.82
C GLY A 17 3.04 6.43 -1.79
N VAL A 18 3.92 7.17 -2.49
CA VAL A 18 3.82 8.64 -2.55
C VAL A 18 2.56 9.00 -3.34
N ALA A 19 2.35 8.37 -4.50
CA ALA A 19 1.15 8.54 -5.29
C ALA A 19 -0.12 8.23 -4.47
N ALA A 20 -0.13 7.15 -3.68
CA ALA A 20 -1.27 6.77 -2.84
C ALA A 20 -1.71 7.84 -1.84
N SER A 21 -0.80 8.74 -1.45
CA SER A 21 -1.12 9.85 -0.55
C SER A 21 -1.97 10.93 -1.20
N PHE A 22 -2.01 10.98 -2.54
CA PHE A 22 -2.75 11.98 -3.31
C PHE A 22 -3.99 11.42 -4.01
N PHE A 23 -4.12 10.09 -4.15
CA PHE A 23 -5.25 9.48 -4.83
C PHE A 23 -6.29 8.89 -3.86
N PRO A 24 -7.60 9.10 -4.10
CA PRO A 24 -8.66 8.44 -3.34
C PRO A 24 -8.66 6.95 -3.62
N ILE A 25 -9.09 6.18 -2.62
CA ILE A 25 -9.10 4.72 -2.64
C ILE A 25 -10.50 4.22 -2.99
N LEU A 26 -11.52 4.72 -2.29
CA LEU A 26 -12.90 4.32 -2.47
C LEU A 26 -13.80 5.56 -2.53
N LYS A 27 -14.84 5.48 -3.36
CA LYS A 27 -15.95 6.43 -3.37
C LYS A 27 -17.22 5.69 -2.95
N PHE A 28 -17.91 6.23 -1.96
CA PHE A 28 -19.23 5.79 -1.51
C PHE A 28 -20.27 6.70 -2.13
N ILE A 29 -21.27 6.12 -2.78
CA ILE A 29 -22.34 6.83 -3.48
C ILE A 29 -23.63 6.53 -2.73
N GLY A 30 -24.10 7.54 -1.99
CA GLY A 30 -25.38 7.54 -1.29
C GLY A 30 -26.46 8.25 -2.11
N MET A 31 -27.66 8.36 -1.53
CA MET A 31 -28.79 9.08 -2.13
C MET A 31 -28.66 10.60 -1.95
N ASP A 32 -28.18 11.03 -0.78
CA ASP A 32 -28.10 12.44 -0.38
C ASP A 32 -26.71 13.04 -0.56
N GLY A 33 -25.75 12.25 -1.04
CA GLY A 33 -24.40 12.70 -1.32
C GLY A 33 -23.42 11.56 -1.60
N SER A 34 -22.16 11.92 -1.87
CA SER A 34 -21.09 10.93 -2.02
C SER A 34 -19.94 11.23 -1.06
N ALA A 35 -19.23 10.19 -0.62
CA ALA A 35 -18.07 10.30 0.25
C ALA A 35 -16.82 9.71 -0.41
N LEU A 36 -15.68 10.39 -0.26
CA LEU A 36 -14.39 9.94 -0.75
C LEU A 36 -13.49 9.53 0.40
N MET A 37 -12.98 8.31 0.32
CA MET A 37 -12.02 7.76 1.25
C MET A 37 -10.61 7.86 0.70
N ASN A 38 -9.78 8.65 1.38
CA ASN A 38 -8.33 8.69 1.20
C ASN A 38 -7.63 7.86 2.29
N LEU A 39 -6.31 7.74 2.21
CA LEU A 39 -5.48 7.05 3.21
C LEU A 39 -5.62 7.60 4.64
N TYR A 40 -5.95 8.89 4.80
CA TYR A 40 -5.93 9.56 6.10
C TYR A 40 -7.32 9.88 6.64
N LYS A 41 -8.29 10.12 5.75
CA LYS A 41 -9.65 10.56 6.11
C LYS A 41 -10.66 10.20 5.02
N THR A 42 -11.91 10.05 5.44
CA THR A 42 -13.09 10.01 4.56
C THR A 42 -13.85 11.34 4.69
N THR A 43 -14.11 12.00 3.56
CA THR A 43 -14.81 13.29 3.50
C THR A 43 -16.00 13.23 2.55
N VAL A 44 -17.02 14.05 2.81
CA VAL A 44 -18.14 14.24 1.86
C VAL A 44 -17.64 15.02 0.64
N VAL A 45 -18.08 14.63 -0.56
CA VAL A 45 -17.66 15.24 -1.84
C VAL A 45 -18.19 16.67 -1.97
N GLU A 46 -19.43 16.89 -1.55
CA GLU A 46 -20.11 18.19 -1.62
C GLU A 46 -19.52 19.22 -0.64
N ASN A 47 -18.97 18.74 0.47
CA ASN A 47 -18.29 19.60 1.44
C ASN A 47 -17.11 18.86 2.08
N SER A 48 -15.91 19.19 1.60
CA SER A 48 -14.65 18.57 2.03
C SER A 48 -14.26 18.85 3.49
N ASP A 49 -14.91 19.81 4.15
CA ASP A 49 -14.69 20.11 5.57
C ASP A 49 -15.41 19.12 6.48
N ILE A 50 -16.44 18.42 5.98
CA ILE A 50 -17.15 17.39 6.71
C ILE A 50 -16.35 16.08 6.65
N ILE A 51 -15.72 15.73 7.77
CA ILE A 51 -14.97 14.48 7.94
C ILE A 51 -15.89 13.43 8.57
N LEU A 52 -16.25 12.40 7.80
CA LEU A 52 -17.07 11.27 8.27
C LEU A 52 -16.28 10.33 9.18
N THR A 53 -15.04 10.03 8.81
CA THR A 53 -14.18 9.10 9.57
C THR A 53 -12.71 9.45 9.35
N LYS A 54 -11.92 9.31 10.42
CA LYS A 54 -10.46 9.45 10.36
C LYS A 54 -9.84 8.07 10.15
N ASN A 55 -9.25 7.83 8.99
CA ASN A 55 -8.65 6.54 8.62
C ASN A 55 -7.13 6.52 8.81
N MET A 56 -6.62 7.29 9.79
CA MET A 56 -5.19 7.55 9.95
C MET A 56 -4.33 6.28 10.05
N GLY A 57 -4.91 5.16 10.50
CA GLY A 57 -4.24 3.86 10.53
C GLY A 57 -3.76 3.38 9.15
N VAL A 58 -4.55 3.60 8.09
CA VAL A 58 -4.16 3.19 6.73
C VAL A 58 -2.97 4.01 6.24
N GLY A 59 -3.02 5.33 6.43
CA GLY A 59 -1.92 6.24 6.10
C GLY A 59 -0.65 5.98 6.92
N ALA A 60 -0.79 5.62 8.20
CA ALA A 60 0.34 5.25 9.05
C ALA A 60 1.04 3.98 8.54
N ILE A 61 0.28 2.94 8.20
CA ILE A 61 0.83 1.71 7.62
C ILE A 61 1.51 2.01 6.28
N GLN A 62 0.91 2.84 5.42
CA GLN A 62 1.50 3.25 4.15
C GLN A 62 2.88 3.93 4.36
N GLY A 63 2.98 4.84 5.34
CA GLY A 63 4.23 5.51 5.68
C GLY A 63 5.30 4.53 6.17
N ILE A 64 4.92 3.57 7.02
CA ILE A 64 5.84 2.51 7.47
C ILE A 64 6.33 1.67 6.28
N VAL A 65 5.42 1.26 5.38
CA VAL A 65 5.78 0.51 4.15
C VAL A 65 6.82 1.28 3.34
N GLN A 66 6.62 2.59 3.12
CA GLN A 66 7.56 3.42 2.37
C GLN A 66 8.92 3.52 3.04
N LEU A 67 8.96 3.78 4.35
CA LEU A 67 10.21 3.89 5.10
C LEU A 67 10.99 2.57 5.08
N VAL A 68 10.30 1.45 5.27
CA VAL A 68 10.91 0.12 5.25
C VAL A 68 11.39 -0.25 3.85
N ALA A 69 10.63 0.08 2.79
CA ALA A 69 11.04 -0.13 1.40
C ALA A 69 12.27 0.72 1.04
N LEU A 70 12.30 1.99 1.47
CA LEU A 70 13.44 2.89 1.28
C LEU A 70 14.69 2.38 2.00
N ALA A 71 14.56 1.96 3.26
CA ALA A 71 15.64 1.33 4.01
C ALA A 71 16.16 0.06 3.29
N ALA A 72 15.25 -0.77 2.75
CA ALA A 72 15.61 -1.99 2.04
C ALA A 72 16.48 -1.73 0.79
N ILE A 73 16.39 -0.56 0.15
CA ILE A 73 17.25 -0.18 -0.98
C ILE A 73 18.71 -0.04 -0.54
N PHE A 74 18.97 0.54 0.63
CA PHE A 74 20.32 0.75 1.16
C PHE A 74 20.93 -0.52 1.77
N LEU A 75 20.12 -1.54 2.07
CA LEU A 75 20.57 -2.83 2.62
C LEU A 75 21.14 -3.80 1.57
N PHE A 76 21.61 -3.30 0.42
CA PHE A 76 22.11 -4.09 -0.71
C PHE A 76 23.29 -5.02 -0.37
N LYS A 77 24.00 -4.77 0.74
CA LYS A 77 25.10 -5.63 1.21
C LYS A 77 24.60 -6.92 1.87
N ASN A 78 23.41 -6.91 2.48
CA ASN A 78 22.88 -8.06 3.22
C ASN A 78 21.61 -8.61 2.56
N ARG A 79 21.80 -9.48 1.57
CA ARG A 79 20.72 -10.08 0.75
C ARG A 79 19.70 -10.85 1.58
N SER A 80 20.17 -11.59 2.61
CA SER A 80 19.29 -12.34 3.51
C SER A 80 18.35 -11.42 4.28
N LEU A 81 18.88 -10.30 4.80
CA LEU A 81 18.08 -9.30 5.49
C LEU A 81 17.11 -8.59 4.53
N GLN A 82 17.55 -8.27 3.30
CA GLN A 82 16.71 -7.64 2.28
C GLN A 82 15.49 -8.52 1.92
N ILE A 83 15.66 -9.85 1.86
CA ILE A 83 14.54 -10.79 1.65
C ILE A 83 13.56 -10.79 2.83
N LYS A 84 14.08 -10.80 4.07
CA LYS A 84 13.23 -10.75 5.28
C LYS A 84 12.42 -9.46 5.33
N ILE A 85 13.04 -8.33 5.01
CA ILE A 85 12.37 -7.03 4.94
C ILE A 85 11.33 -7.01 3.82
N GLY A 86 11.64 -7.55 2.65
CA GLY A 86 10.64 -7.68 1.58
C GLY A 86 9.40 -8.47 2.01
N LYS A 87 9.57 -9.57 2.76
CA LYS A 87 8.44 -10.32 3.32
C LYS A 87 7.64 -9.50 4.34
N LEU A 88 8.32 -8.71 5.17
CA LEU A 88 7.68 -7.80 6.11
C LEU A 88 6.86 -6.73 5.36
N ILE A 89 7.37 -6.18 4.26
CA ILE A 89 6.62 -5.23 3.42
C ILE A 89 5.35 -5.88 2.87
N ILE A 90 5.41 -7.12 2.38
CA ILE A 90 4.21 -7.85 1.90
C ILE A 90 3.19 -7.99 3.04
N LEU A 91 3.64 -8.35 4.25
CA LEU A 91 2.76 -8.47 5.42
C LEU A 91 2.11 -7.13 5.78
N LEU A 92 2.88 -6.04 5.76
CA LEU A 92 2.37 -4.69 6.03
C LEU A 92 1.34 -4.25 4.98
N ILE A 93 1.56 -4.54 3.70
CA ILE A 93 0.59 -4.27 2.64
C ILE A 93 -0.68 -5.10 2.86
N ALA A 94 -0.58 -6.36 3.29
CA ALA A 94 -1.75 -7.17 3.62
C ALA A 94 -2.56 -6.56 4.79
N PHE A 95 -1.88 -6.08 5.84
CA PHE A 95 -2.55 -5.35 6.93
C PHE A 95 -3.17 -4.04 6.46
N GLN A 96 -2.53 -3.33 5.53
CA GLN A 96 -3.08 -2.12 4.94
C GLN A 96 -4.40 -2.41 4.20
N ILE A 97 -4.45 -3.47 3.40
CA ILE A 97 -5.67 -3.89 2.69
C ILE A 97 -6.77 -4.25 3.68
N ALA A 98 -6.44 -5.03 4.72
CA ALA A 98 -7.40 -5.35 5.78
C ALA A 98 -7.95 -4.09 6.48
N ALA A 99 -7.07 -3.13 6.78
CA ALA A 99 -7.48 -1.86 7.38
C ALA A 99 -8.41 -1.06 6.44
N ILE A 100 -8.11 -1.00 5.14
CA ILE A 100 -9.00 -0.34 4.15
C ILE A 100 -10.40 -0.95 4.19
N VAL A 101 -10.52 -2.28 4.22
CA VAL A 101 -11.81 -2.97 4.29
C VAL A 101 -12.54 -2.63 5.60
N MET A 102 -11.85 -2.72 6.75
CA MET A 102 -12.46 -2.39 8.05
C MET A 102 -12.97 -0.95 8.13
N TYR A 103 -12.19 0.02 7.63
CA TYR A 103 -12.63 1.42 7.57
C TYR A 103 -13.77 1.60 6.56
N SER A 104 -13.78 0.86 5.45
CA SER A 104 -14.88 0.91 4.49
C SER A 104 -16.20 0.45 5.10
N ASP A 105 -16.18 -0.60 5.91
CA ASP A 105 -17.38 -1.10 6.60
C ASP A 105 -17.86 -0.12 7.68
N THR A 106 -16.92 0.57 8.34
CA THR A 106 -17.26 1.66 9.28
C THR A 106 -17.93 2.84 8.57
N VAL A 107 -17.45 3.22 7.39
CA VAL A 107 -18.08 4.31 6.61
C VAL A 107 -19.47 3.88 6.12
N LYS A 108 -19.63 2.64 5.66
CA LYS A 108 -20.94 2.10 5.28
C LYS A 108 -21.94 2.15 6.44
N SER A 109 -21.54 1.71 7.63
CA SER A 109 -22.47 1.69 8.76
C SER A 109 -22.94 3.10 9.15
N VAL A 110 -22.05 4.09 9.08
CA VAL A 110 -22.38 5.50 9.29
C VAL A 110 -23.36 6.01 8.22
N LEU A 111 -23.13 5.70 6.95
CA LEU A 111 -24.00 6.13 5.85
C LEU A 111 -25.37 5.44 5.89
N ILE A 112 -25.42 4.14 6.17
CA ILE A 112 -26.68 3.39 6.35
C ILE A 112 -27.50 3.98 7.49
N ALA A 113 -26.87 4.34 8.60
CA ALA A 113 -27.55 4.97 9.73
C ALA A 113 -28.09 6.38 9.41
N SER A 114 -27.49 7.07 8.44
CA SER A 114 -27.89 8.42 8.04
C SER A 114 -28.93 8.43 6.92
N GLU A 115 -28.76 7.59 5.90
CA GLU A 115 -29.54 7.60 4.65
C GLU A 115 -30.53 6.42 4.55
N GLY A 116 -30.45 5.45 5.46
CA GLY A 116 -31.34 4.28 5.50
C GLY A 116 -31.11 3.22 4.42
N ASN A 117 -30.09 3.39 3.56
CA ASN A 117 -29.77 2.48 2.48
C ASN A 117 -28.27 2.15 2.42
N GLU A 118 -27.92 1.01 1.82
CA GLU A 118 -26.53 0.65 1.56
C GLU A 118 -25.94 1.53 0.45
N PRO A 119 -24.82 2.25 0.70
CA PRO A 119 -24.17 3.05 -0.34
C PRO A 119 -23.47 2.16 -1.37
N ALA A 120 -23.55 2.54 -2.64
CA ALA A 120 -22.78 1.88 -3.68
C ALA A 120 -21.30 2.23 -3.56
N ILE A 121 -20.40 1.26 -3.75
CA ILE A 121 -18.94 1.49 -3.70
C ILE A 121 -18.38 1.52 -5.12
N SER A 122 -17.65 2.58 -5.43
CA SER A 122 -16.78 2.68 -6.60
C SER A 122 -15.32 2.61 -6.16
N PHE A 123 -14.53 1.79 -6.86
CA PHE A 123 -13.09 1.69 -6.67
C PHE A 123 -12.39 2.80 -7.45
N GLU A 124 -11.59 3.60 -6.75
CA GLU A 124 -10.82 4.69 -7.34
C GLU A 124 -9.37 4.27 -7.60
N LEU A 125 -8.61 5.12 -8.30
CA LEU A 125 -7.23 4.83 -8.69
C LEU A 125 -6.32 4.44 -7.50
N GLY A 126 -6.58 4.95 -6.29
CA GLY A 126 -5.82 4.59 -5.10
C GLY A 126 -5.99 3.13 -4.67
N ALA A 127 -7.08 2.45 -5.03
CA ALA A 127 -7.33 1.06 -4.65
C ALA A 127 -6.37 0.07 -5.34
N ILE A 128 -5.86 0.39 -6.53
CA ILE A 128 -4.94 -0.49 -7.27
C ILE A 128 -3.50 -0.43 -6.73
N ILE A 129 -3.15 0.66 -6.04
CA ILE A 129 -1.79 0.93 -5.57
C ILE A 129 -1.26 -0.12 -4.57
N PRO A 130 -2.00 -0.54 -3.53
CA PRO A 130 -1.52 -1.61 -2.64
C PRO A 130 -1.32 -2.93 -3.38
N LEU A 131 -2.14 -3.24 -4.40
CA LEU A 131 -1.98 -4.45 -5.22
C LEU A 131 -0.70 -4.38 -6.07
N LEU A 132 -0.46 -3.24 -6.73
CA LEU A 132 0.78 -3.03 -7.50
C LEU A 132 2.01 -3.09 -6.59
N SER A 133 1.94 -2.47 -5.41
CA SER A 133 3.02 -2.50 -4.42
C SER A 133 3.35 -3.93 -3.97
N LEU A 134 2.33 -4.77 -3.81
CA LEU A 134 2.49 -6.18 -3.45
C LEU A 134 3.23 -6.95 -4.55
N ILE A 135 2.81 -6.78 -5.81
CA ILE A 135 3.43 -7.42 -6.98
C ILE A 135 4.90 -6.98 -7.10
N CYS A 136 5.17 -5.68 -7.01
CA CYS A 136 6.54 -5.15 -7.12
C CYS A 136 7.42 -5.63 -5.97
N THR A 137 6.90 -5.68 -4.74
CA THR A 137 7.64 -6.23 -3.60
C THR A 137 7.96 -7.72 -3.79
N TYR A 138 7.00 -8.50 -4.28
CA TYR A 138 7.22 -9.91 -4.59
C TYR A 138 8.31 -10.10 -5.66
N LEU A 139 8.24 -9.32 -6.75
CA LEU A 139 9.26 -9.34 -7.80
C LEU A 139 10.64 -8.94 -7.25
N ALA A 140 10.72 -7.91 -6.41
CA ALA A 140 11.96 -7.52 -5.75
C ALA A 140 12.58 -8.70 -4.99
N ILE A 141 11.79 -9.41 -4.16
CA ILE A 141 12.24 -10.59 -3.42
C ILE A 141 12.71 -11.71 -4.36
N HIS A 142 11.98 -11.94 -5.46
CA HIS A 142 12.34 -12.96 -6.45
C HIS A 142 13.73 -12.68 -7.04
N PHE A 143 13.98 -11.45 -7.48
CA PHE A 143 15.27 -11.06 -8.05
C PHE A 143 16.40 -11.06 -7.00
N ILE A 144 16.14 -10.65 -5.75
CA ILE A 144 17.14 -10.76 -4.67
C ILE A 144 17.56 -12.22 -4.47
N LYS A 145 16.60 -13.16 -4.44
CA LYS A 145 16.88 -14.59 -4.29
C LYS A 145 17.66 -15.16 -5.47
N LYS A 146 17.32 -14.74 -6.70
CA LYS A 146 18.02 -15.17 -7.91
C LYS A 146 19.49 -14.72 -7.85
N ASP A 147 19.72 -13.45 -7.53
CA ASP A 147 21.08 -12.91 -7.44
C ASP A 147 21.89 -13.54 -6.31
N ASP A 148 21.28 -13.86 -5.16
CA ASP A 148 21.95 -14.54 -4.05
C ASP A 148 22.41 -15.96 -4.44
N LYS A 149 21.56 -16.69 -5.18
CA LYS A 149 21.91 -18.02 -5.70
C LYS A 149 23.07 -17.99 -6.68
N LEU A 150 23.09 -17.02 -7.60
CA LEU A 150 24.15 -16.86 -8.60
C LEU A 150 25.53 -16.61 -7.96
N VAL A 151 25.57 -15.74 -6.93
CA VAL A 151 26.82 -15.48 -6.20
C VAL A 151 27.29 -16.74 -5.48
N ARG A 152 26.38 -17.43 -4.77
CA ARG A 152 26.72 -18.66 -4.04
C ARG A 152 27.15 -19.82 -4.94
N SER A 153 26.67 -19.90 -6.19
CA SER A 153 27.13 -20.93 -7.13
C SER A 153 28.53 -20.62 -7.67
N ALA A 154 28.86 -19.35 -7.88
CA ALA A 154 30.19 -18.94 -8.34
C ALA A 154 31.27 -19.21 -7.27
N ASP A 155 30.95 -18.97 -6.00
CA ASP A 155 31.88 -19.24 -4.89
C ASP A 155 32.16 -20.74 -4.66
N ARG A 156 31.29 -21.64 -5.14
CA ARG A 156 31.51 -23.10 -5.02
C ARG A 156 32.46 -23.67 -6.09
N LEU A 157 32.72 -22.91 -7.16
CA LEU A 157 33.58 -23.31 -8.27
C LEU A 157 35.01 -22.76 -8.14
N ARG A 158 35.26 -21.93 -7.13
CA ARG A 158 36.57 -21.44 -6.72
C ARG A 158 37.10 -22.27 -5.56
#